data_AF-A0A8S9RBY7-F1
#
_entry.id   AF-A0A8S9RBY7-F1
#
_cell.length_a   1.000
_cell.length_b   1.000
_cell.length_c   1.000
_cell.angle_alpha   90.00
_cell.angle_beta   90.00
_cell.angle_gamma   90.00
#
_symmetry.space_group_name_H-M   'P 1'
#
loop_
_entity.id
_entity.type
_entity.pdbx_description
1 polymer ?
#
loop_
_entity_poly.entity_id
_entity_poly.type
_entity_poly.pdbx_seq_one_letter_code
_entity_poly.pdbx_strand_id
1 'polypeptide(L)'
;MAHIDPIFPNSTTFSAVSHLFSAVELDPLRMFQVSVCYDRWRSWTISFSWGYAVQIESRHLFLRDVLRTQKTFRTWINYGGLARVYTFNTRDVHPDPRQRPVTFFMEHVSSSPGDGTIKSVYKQAYQNCTYDPFSSPRKIKEVRVFSTRLDPDIRQLKAPRRQCCDILPTSSHGGKVLEIGIRECKEDEFIYIHP
;
A
#
# COMPACT_ATOMS: atom_id res chain seq x y z
N MET A 1 -10.89 -25.58 15.41
CA MET A 1 -10.49 -25.23 14.03
C MET A 1 -9.86 -23.86 14.09
N ALA A 2 -8.61 -23.69 13.65
CA ALA A 2 -7.96 -22.39 13.66
C ALA A 2 -8.68 -21.46 12.65
N HIS A 3 -9.42 -20.47 13.15
CA HIS A 3 -10.11 -19.48 12.34
C HIS A 3 -9.06 -18.53 11.76
N ILE A 4 -8.85 -18.57 10.44
CA ILE A 4 -7.98 -17.64 9.72
C ILE A 4 -8.86 -16.54 9.16
N ASP A 5 -8.66 -15.33 9.63
CA ASP A 5 -9.38 -14.17 9.13
C ASP A 5 -9.00 -13.90 7.65
N PRO A 6 -9.97 -13.51 6.80
CA PRO A 6 -9.72 -13.19 5.41
C PRO A 6 -8.80 -11.98 5.26
N ILE A 7 -7.94 -11.99 4.23
CA ILE A 7 -7.00 -10.89 3.97
C ILE A 7 -7.70 -9.59 3.53
N PHE A 8 -8.88 -9.70 2.90
CA PHE A 8 -9.73 -8.58 2.51
C PHE A 8 -10.93 -8.46 3.46
N PRO A 9 -11.33 -7.23 3.85
CA PRO A 9 -12.48 -7.04 4.72
C PRO A 9 -13.77 -7.51 4.04
N ASN A 10 -14.76 -7.92 4.85
CA ASN A 10 -16.11 -8.30 4.39
C ASN A 10 -16.12 -9.42 3.32
N SER A 11 -15.17 -10.35 3.37
CA SER A 11 -15.07 -11.47 2.43
C SER A 11 -14.91 -12.80 3.16
N THR A 12 -15.15 -13.92 2.48
CA THR A 12 -14.77 -15.25 3.01
C THR A 12 -13.32 -15.55 2.64
N THR A 13 -12.65 -16.45 3.37
CA THR A 13 -11.25 -16.81 3.09
C THR A 13 -11.03 -17.24 1.64
N PHE A 14 -11.93 -18.07 1.08
CA PHE A 14 -11.84 -18.51 -0.32
C PHE A 14 -12.03 -17.36 -1.31
N SER A 15 -13.05 -16.52 -1.10
CA SER A 15 -13.30 -15.36 -1.96
C SER A 15 -12.15 -14.35 -1.91
N ALA A 16 -11.55 -14.14 -0.74
CA ALA A 16 -10.39 -13.27 -0.58
C ALA A 16 -9.17 -13.76 -1.37
N VAL A 17 -8.91 -15.07 -1.35
CA VAL A 17 -7.83 -15.68 -2.12
C VAL A 17 -8.12 -15.59 -3.62
N SER A 18 -9.32 -15.94 -4.06
CA SER A 18 -9.70 -15.81 -5.48
C SER A 18 -9.58 -14.36 -5.97
N HIS A 19 -9.97 -13.39 -5.14
CA HIS A 19 -9.83 -11.97 -5.44
C HIS A 19 -8.36 -11.53 -5.54
N LEU A 20 -7.48 -12.00 -4.64
CA LEU A 20 -6.04 -11.76 -4.73
C LEU A 20 -5.46 -12.27 -6.06
N PHE A 21 -5.90 -13.45 -6.51
CA PHE A 21 -5.41 -14.08 -7.74
C PHE A 21 -5.79 -13.29 -9.01
N SER A 22 -6.86 -12.50 -8.98
CA SER A 22 -7.17 -11.60 -10.10
C SER A 22 -6.05 -10.59 -10.41
N ALA A 23 -5.25 -10.21 -9.41
CA ALA A 23 -4.06 -9.38 -9.60
C ALA A 23 -2.84 -10.20 -10.04
N VAL A 24 -2.68 -11.41 -9.49
CA VAL A 24 -1.60 -12.34 -9.84
C VAL A 24 -1.61 -12.66 -11.34
N GLU A 25 -2.79 -12.81 -11.94
CA GLU A 25 -2.95 -13.10 -13.37
C GLU A 25 -2.40 -11.98 -14.27
N LEU A 26 -2.38 -10.73 -13.79
CA LEU A 26 -1.97 -9.56 -14.56
C LEU A 26 -0.49 -9.21 -14.37
N ASP A 27 0.00 -9.17 -13.12
CA ASP A 27 1.40 -8.87 -12.80
C ASP A 27 1.86 -9.67 -11.56
N PRO A 28 2.23 -10.95 -11.73
CA PRO A 28 2.62 -11.80 -10.60
C PRO A 28 3.93 -11.35 -9.94
N LEU A 29 4.81 -10.66 -10.69
CA LEU A 29 6.12 -10.26 -10.21
C LEU A 29 6.04 -9.08 -9.25
N ARG A 30 4.99 -8.26 -9.33
CA ARG A 30 4.77 -7.11 -8.44
C ARG A 30 3.97 -7.44 -7.18
N MET A 31 3.35 -8.61 -7.12
CA MET A 31 2.52 -9.01 -5.98
C MET A 31 3.26 -8.89 -4.65
N PHE A 32 2.62 -8.23 -3.69
CA PHE A 32 3.14 -7.98 -2.33
C PHE A 32 4.45 -7.18 -2.25
N GLN A 33 4.99 -6.71 -3.37
CA GLN A 33 6.09 -5.77 -3.34
C GLN A 33 5.59 -4.43 -2.81
N VAL A 34 6.26 -3.91 -1.79
CA VAL A 34 5.98 -2.59 -1.23
C VAL A 34 6.77 -1.55 -2.01
N SER A 35 6.04 -0.63 -2.63
CA SER A 35 6.60 0.61 -3.20
C SER A 35 6.17 1.81 -2.35
N VAL A 36 7.00 2.84 -2.30
CA VAL A 36 6.78 4.02 -1.45
C VAL A 36 6.87 5.29 -2.30
N CYS A 37 5.83 6.12 -2.22
CA CYS A 37 5.77 7.44 -2.84
C CYS A 37 5.63 8.51 -1.78
N TYR A 38 6.11 9.70 -2.11
CA TYR A 38 6.01 10.86 -1.24
C TYR A 38 5.22 11.97 -1.91
N ASP A 39 4.17 12.41 -1.24
CA ASP A 39 3.46 13.64 -1.60
C ASP A 39 4.10 14.80 -0.85
N ARG A 40 5.04 15.49 -1.50
CA ARG A 40 5.73 16.64 -0.89
C ARG A 40 4.79 17.79 -0.55
N TRP A 41 3.70 17.96 -1.30
CA TRP A 41 2.75 19.06 -1.12
C TRP A 41 1.88 18.85 0.11
N ARG A 42 1.46 17.60 0.34
CA ARG A 42 0.63 17.23 1.49
C ARG A 42 1.42 16.69 2.67
N SER A 43 2.73 16.54 2.51
CA SER A 43 3.62 15.86 3.45
C SER A 43 3.19 14.43 3.78
N TRP A 44 2.71 13.69 2.78
CA TRP A 44 2.24 12.31 2.97
C TRP A 44 3.28 11.29 2.54
N THR A 45 3.31 10.17 3.25
CA THR A 45 4.02 8.96 2.81
C THR A 45 3.00 7.92 2.39
N ILE A 46 3.10 7.47 1.14
CA ILE A 46 2.17 6.51 0.57
C ILE A 46 2.96 5.22 0.35
N SER A 47 2.58 4.15 1.05
CA SER A 47 3.14 2.83 0.83
C SER A 47 2.06 1.92 0.26
N PHE A 48 2.30 1.28 -0.87
CA PHE A 48 1.37 0.30 -1.41
C PHE A 48 2.05 -1.03 -1.68
N SER A 49 1.39 -2.08 -1.21
CA SER A 49 1.63 -3.46 -1.54
C SER A 49 0.71 -3.81 -2.70
N TRP A 50 1.24 -3.81 -3.93
CA TRP A 50 0.42 -3.99 -5.13
C TRP A 50 -0.34 -5.33 -5.09
N GLY A 51 -1.59 -5.30 -5.56
CA GLY A 51 -2.52 -6.44 -5.50
C GLY A 51 -3.18 -6.65 -4.13
N TYR A 52 -2.84 -5.85 -3.12
CA TYR A 52 -3.37 -6.02 -1.76
C TYR A 52 -3.91 -4.71 -1.17
N ALA A 53 -3.03 -3.78 -0.79
CA ALA A 53 -3.42 -2.61 -0.02
C ALA A 53 -2.51 -1.40 -0.23
N VAL A 54 -3.09 -0.21 -0.08
CA VAL A 54 -2.40 1.08 -0.01
C VAL A 54 -2.57 1.65 1.40
N GLN A 55 -1.49 2.20 1.96
CA GLN A 55 -1.48 2.88 3.25
C GLN A 55 -0.95 4.30 3.06
N ILE A 56 -1.68 5.29 3.54
CA ILE A 56 -1.29 6.70 3.50
C ILE A 56 -1.07 7.22 4.92
N GLU A 57 0.17 7.58 5.22
CA GLU A 57 0.59 8.23 6.45
C GLU A 57 0.57 9.75 6.25
N SER A 58 -0.04 10.49 7.18
CA SER A 58 -0.16 11.96 7.11
C SER A 58 1.13 12.70 7.53
N ARG A 59 2.28 12.07 7.37
CA ARG A 59 3.61 12.62 7.67
C ARG A 59 4.66 11.98 6.76
N HIS A 60 5.77 12.68 6.56
CA HIS A 60 6.96 12.08 5.96
C HIS A 60 7.58 11.06 6.93
N LEU A 61 7.73 9.83 6.46
CA LEU A 61 8.46 8.78 7.14
C LEU A 61 9.70 8.44 6.33
N PHE A 62 10.79 8.10 6.99
CA PHE A 62 11.96 7.61 6.27
C PHE A 62 11.66 6.25 5.65
N LEU A 63 12.21 5.99 4.46
CA LEU A 63 12.01 4.73 3.75
C LEU A 63 12.31 3.50 4.65
N ARG A 64 13.34 3.60 5.50
CA ARG A 64 13.71 2.54 6.45
C ARG A 64 12.60 2.22 7.46
N ASP A 65 11.83 3.23 7.87
CA ASP A 65 10.73 3.06 8.82
C ASP A 65 9.46 2.53 8.13
N VAL A 66 9.21 2.97 6.89
CA VAL A 66 8.07 2.51 6.08
C VAL A 66 8.23 1.05 5.66
N LEU A 67 9.45 0.64 5.32
CA LEU A 67 9.74 -0.74 4.91
C LEU A 67 9.65 -1.75 6.07
N ARG A 68 9.67 -1.29 7.33
CA ARG A 68 9.40 -2.18 8.47
C ARG A 68 7.93 -2.58 8.44
N THR A 69 7.69 -3.88 8.40
CA THR A 69 6.33 -4.41 8.36
C THR A 69 5.58 -4.05 9.63
N GLN A 70 4.31 -3.66 9.48
CA GLN A 70 3.44 -3.41 10.63
C GLN A 70 3.20 -4.73 11.37
N LYS A 71 3.24 -4.69 12.71
CA LYS A 71 2.98 -5.88 13.53
C LYS A 71 1.55 -6.39 13.31
N THR A 72 1.44 -7.60 12.76
CA THR A 72 0.16 -8.28 12.46
C THR A 72 -0.11 -9.48 13.36
N PHE A 73 0.85 -9.87 14.21
CA PHE A 73 0.72 -11.01 15.12
C PHE A 73 0.51 -10.56 16.57
N ARG A 74 -0.10 -11.45 17.35
CA ARG A 74 -0.29 -11.30 18.80
C ARG A 74 0.12 -12.60 19.48
N THR A 75 0.60 -12.51 20.71
CA THR A 75 0.89 -13.68 21.55
C THR A 75 -0.40 -14.42 21.86
N TRP A 76 -0.36 -15.75 21.82
CA TRP A 76 -1.48 -16.60 22.23
C TRP A 76 -1.76 -16.48 23.74
N ILE A 77 -0.72 -16.44 24.58
CA ILE A 77 -0.82 -16.23 26.04
C ILE A 77 -0.03 -14.98 26.43
N ASN A 78 -0.68 -14.09 27.19
CA ASN A 78 -0.04 -12.93 27.82
C ASN A 78 0.70 -13.33 29.11
N TYR A 79 1.84 -14.03 28.99
CA TYR A 79 2.74 -14.22 30.14
C TYR A 79 3.65 -13.00 30.27
N GLY A 80 3.35 -12.13 31.23
CA GLY A 80 4.24 -11.16 31.89
C GLY A 80 5.47 -10.65 31.12
N GLY A 81 5.30 -10.13 29.90
CA GLY A 81 6.39 -9.49 29.14
C GLY A 81 7.02 -10.32 28.01
N LEU A 82 6.63 -11.58 27.80
CA LEU A 82 7.12 -12.41 26.68
C LEU A 82 6.61 -11.94 25.30
N ALA A 83 5.72 -10.94 25.24
CA ALA A 83 5.31 -10.30 23.98
C ALA A 83 6.48 -9.67 23.20
N ARG A 84 7.64 -9.46 23.85
CA ARG A 84 8.91 -9.01 23.27
C ARG A 84 9.85 -10.12 22.82
N VAL A 85 9.49 -11.40 22.98
CA VAL A 85 10.36 -12.54 22.61
C VAL A 85 10.51 -12.70 21.10
N TYR A 86 9.52 -12.25 20.32
CA TYR A 86 9.63 -12.26 18.87
C TYR A 86 10.61 -11.18 18.41
N THR A 87 11.77 -11.61 17.93
CA THR A 87 12.83 -10.74 17.38
C THR A 87 12.54 -10.24 15.96
N PHE A 88 11.29 -10.25 15.51
CA PHE A 88 10.91 -9.72 14.21
C PHE A 88 10.97 -8.19 14.22
N ASN A 89 11.66 -7.61 13.23
CA ASN A 89 11.74 -6.17 13.07
C ASN A 89 10.42 -5.59 12.53
N THR A 90 9.44 -5.45 13.42
CA THR A 90 8.12 -4.88 13.09
C THR A 90 7.96 -3.48 13.68
N ARG A 91 7.08 -2.68 13.08
CA ARG A 91 6.60 -1.42 13.66
C ARG A 91 5.34 -1.68 14.48
N ASP A 92 5.29 -1.16 15.70
CA ASP A 92 4.11 -1.28 16.55
C ASP A 92 2.94 -0.47 15.98
N VAL A 93 1.73 -0.95 16.22
CA VAL A 93 0.51 -0.26 15.80
C VAL A 93 0.25 0.87 16.80
N HIS A 94 0.15 2.10 16.31
CA HIS A 94 -0.12 3.24 17.17
C HIS A 94 -1.44 3.04 17.95
N PRO A 95 -1.47 3.27 19.28
CA PRO A 95 -2.67 3.02 20.09
C PRO A 95 -3.85 3.87 19.62
N ASP A 96 -3.62 5.16 19.35
CA ASP A 96 -4.62 6.08 18.78
C ASP A 96 -4.93 5.72 17.31
N PRO A 97 -6.17 5.32 16.98
CA PRO A 97 -6.59 5.02 15.61
C PRO A 97 -6.42 6.18 14.63
N ARG A 98 -6.50 7.43 15.09
CA ARG A 98 -6.41 8.63 14.24
C ARG A 98 -5.02 8.84 13.68
N GLN A 99 -4.00 8.39 14.42
CA GLN A 99 -2.58 8.48 14.07
C GLN A 99 -2.08 7.26 13.28
N ARG A 100 -2.95 6.27 13.02
CA ARG A 100 -2.65 5.14 12.14
C ARG A 100 -2.76 5.56 10.68
N PRO A 101 -2.03 4.89 9.77
CA PRO A 101 -2.19 5.10 8.34
C PRO A 101 -3.62 4.83 7.90
N VAL A 102 -4.10 5.62 6.95
CA VAL A 102 -5.36 5.34 6.28
C VAL A 102 -5.13 4.20 5.30
N THR A 103 -5.82 3.09 5.51
CA THR A 103 -5.65 1.87 4.69
C THR A 103 -6.73 1.80 3.64
N PHE A 104 -6.36 1.40 2.43
CA PHE A 104 -7.23 1.16 1.28
C PHE A 104 -6.96 -0.25 0.78
N PHE A 105 -7.99 -1.07 0.63
CA PHE A 105 -7.86 -2.43 0.10
C PHE A 105 -8.19 -2.45 -1.38
N MET A 106 -7.51 -3.33 -2.12
CA MET A 106 -7.84 -3.56 -3.53
C MET A 106 -9.33 -3.91 -3.64
N GLU A 107 -10.01 -3.30 -4.60
CA GLU A 107 -11.39 -3.64 -4.96
C GLU A 107 -11.40 -4.42 -6.27
N HIS A 108 -10.66 -3.96 -7.27
CA HIS A 108 -10.50 -4.68 -8.53
C HIS A 108 -9.26 -4.19 -9.28
N VAL A 109 -8.87 -4.98 -10.27
CA VAL A 109 -7.77 -4.69 -11.19
C VAL A 109 -8.22 -5.02 -12.61
N SER A 110 -7.78 -4.24 -13.57
CA SER A 110 -8.05 -4.46 -14.98
C SER A 110 -6.86 -4.06 -15.84
N SER A 111 -6.77 -4.63 -17.04
CA SER A 111 -5.78 -4.26 -18.04
C SER A 111 -6.48 -3.64 -19.25
N SER A 112 -5.95 -2.51 -19.72
CA SER A 112 -6.36 -1.88 -20.97
C SER A 112 -5.83 -2.71 -22.16
N PRO A 113 -6.69 -3.16 -23.10
CA PRO A 113 -6.26 -3.98 -24.24
C PRO A 113 -5.35 -3.26 -25.23
N GLY A 114 -5.34 -1.93 -25.24
CA GLY A 114 -4.63 -1.15 -26.26
C GLY A 114 -3.14 -0.96 -25.96
N ASP A 115 -2.83 -0.54 -24.74
CA ASP A 115 -1.48 -0.12 -24.32
C ASP A 115 -0.88 -1.02 -23.21
N GLY A 116 -1.62 -2.04 -22.75
CA GLY A 116 -1.18 -2.92 -21.67
C GLY A 116 -1.13 -2.23 -20.31
N THR A 117 -1.75 -1.06 -20.17
CA THR A 117 -1.82 -0.35 -18.88
C THR A 117 -2.73 -1.12 -17.92
N ILE A 118 -2.16 -1.52 -16.80
CA ILE A 118 -2.88 -2.12 -15.68
C ILE A 118 -3.36 -1.00 -14.75
N LYS A 119 -4.66 -1.01 -14.46
CA LYS A 119 -5.32 -0.12 -13.51
C LYS A 119 -5.79 -0.94 -12.30
N SER A 120 -5.31 -0.58 -11.12
CA SER A 120 -5.75 -1.14 -9.85
C SER A 120 -6.52 -0.09 -9.05
N VAL A 121 -7.70 -0.44 -8.55
CA VAL A 121 -8.56 0.44 -7.76
C VAL A 121 -8.59 -0.06 -6.32
N TYR A 122 -8.38 0.85 -5.37
CA TYR A 122 -8.37 0.56 -3.94
C TYR A 122 -9.37 1.45 -3.22
N LYS A 123 -10.19 0.87 -2.33
CA LYS A 123 -11.18 1.58 -1.53
C LYS A 123 -10.78 1.69 -0.07
N GLN A 124 -11.08 2.86 0.51
CA GLN A 124 -10.77 3.15 1.91
C GLN A 124 -11.45 2.14 2.83
N ALA A 125 -10.67 1.52 3.71
CA ALA A 125 -11.20 0.74 4.82
C ALA A 125 -11.92 1.68 5.79
N TYR A 126 -13.19 1.40 6.06
CA TYR A 126 -13.99 2.25 6.93
C TYR A 126 -13.40 2.28 8.35
N GLN A 127 -13.23 3.49 8.90
CA GLN A 127 -12.83 3.68 10.28
C GLN A 127 -13.54 4.90 10.87
N ASN A 128 -14.27 4.68 11.96
CA ASN A 128 -14.93 5.74 12.73
C ASN A 128 -13.88 6.64 13.39
N CYS A 129 -13.52 7.74 12.73
CA CYS A 129 -12.61 8.76 13.24
C CYS A 129 -13.02 10.13 12.70
N THR A 130 -12.99 11.15 13.57
CA THR A 130 -13.01 12.54 13.13
C THR A 130 -11.69 12.89 12.48
N TYR A 131 -11.72 13.68 11.41
CA TYR A 131 -10.53 14.09 10.66
C TYR A 131 -10.72 15.45 10.02
N ASP A 132 -9.61 16.17 9.79
CA ASP A 132 -9.63 17.42 9.05
C ASP A 132 -9.91 17.15 7.55
N PRO A 133 -11.01 17.68 6.98
CA PRO A 133 -11.35 17.45 5.58
C PRO A 133 -10.35 18.04 4.59
N PHE A 134 -9.49 18.97 5.00
CA PHE A 134 -8.55 19.65 4.10
C PHE A 134 -7.18 18.96 4.01
N SER A 135 -6.55 18.63 5.13
CA SER A 135 -5.19 18.06 5.17
C SER A 135 -5.15 16.54 5.34
N SER A 136 -6.21 15.92 5.85
CA SER A 136 -6.15 14.50 6.19
C SER A 136 -6.27 13.61 4.95
N PRO A 137 -5.45 12.54 4.83
CA PRO A 137 -5.63 11.53 3.80
C PRO A 137 -6.95 10.77 3.91
N ARG A 138 -7.67 10.88 5.04
CA ARG A 138 -8.99 10.27 5.25
C ARG A 138 -10.08 10.84 4.33
N LYS A 139 -9.86 12.03 3.75
CA LYS A 139 -10.74 12.61 2.72
C LYS A 139 -10.76 11.80 1.42
N ILE A 140 -9.66 11.10 1.12
CA ILE A 140 -9.54 10.22 -0.04
C ILE A 140 -10.41 8.99 0.19
N LYS A 141 -11.23 8.63 -0.79
CA LYS A 141 -12.11 7.45 -0.76
C LYS A 141 -11.62 6.34 -1.67
N GLU A 142 -10.90 6.71 -2.72
CA GLU A 142 -10.41 5.80 -3.73
C GLU A 142 -8.98 6.17 -4.11
N VAL A 143 -8.12 5.15 -4.22
CA VAL A 143 -6.79 5.27 -4.81
C VAL A 143 -6.80 4.48 -6.12
N ARG A 144 -6.37 5.09 -7.20
CA ARG A 144 -6.17 4.44 -8.50
C ARG A 144 -4.68 4.37 -8.78
N VAL A 145 -4.19 3.18 -9.04
CA VAL A 145 -2.80 2.93 -9.36
C VAL A 145 -2.72 2.46 -10.80
N PHE A 146 -1.89 3.15 -11.59
CA PHE A 146 -1.61 2.83 -12.98
C PHE A 146 -0.20 2.29 -13.10
N SER A 147 -0.03 1.22 -13.87
CA SER A 147 1.26 0.59 -14.09
C SER A 147 1.28 -0.18 -15.38
N THR A 148 2.45 -0.36 -15.98
CA THR A 148 2.68 -1.43 -16.96
C THR A 148 3.06 -2.72 -16.24
N ARG A 149 2.84 -3.89 -16.88
CA ARG A 149 3.28 -5.18 -16.34
C ARG A 149 4.79 -5.12 -16.07
N LEU A 150 5.20 -5.55 -14.87
CA LEU A 150 6.61 -5.62 -14.52
C LEU A 150 7.30 -6.71 -15.36
N ASP A 151 8.26 -6.29 -16.19
CA ASP A 151 9.14 -7.19 -16.92
C ASP A 151 10.60 -6.89 -16.49
N PRO A 152 11.20 -7.74 -15.64
CA PRO A 152 12.51 -7.46 -15.10
C PRO A 152 13.60 -7.67 -16.15
N ASP A 153 14.17 -6.58 -16.67
CA ASP A 153 15.44 -6.64 -17.40
C ASP A 153 16.59 -7.11 -16.46
N ILE A 154 17.70 -7.55 -17.03
CA ILE A 154 18.92 -8.01 -16.34
C ILE A 154 19.38 -7.04 -15.25
N ARG A 155 19.18 -5.72 -15.45
CA ARG A 155 19.48 -4.69 -14.45
C ARG A 155 18.56 -4.74 -13.22
N GLN A 156 17.29 -5.08 -13.39
CA GLN A 156 16.31 -5.20 -12.31
C GLN A 156 16.47 -6.50 -11.51
N LEU A 157 17.01 -7.57 -12.11
CA LEU A 157 17.37 -8.80 -11.39
C LEU A 157 18.40 -8.55 -10.27
N LYS A 158 19.24 -7.51 -10.41
CA LYS A 158 20.22 -7.12 -9.38
C LYS A 158 19.62 -6.30 -8.23
N ALA A 159 18.47 -5.64 -8.45
CA ALA A 159 17.81 -4.80 -7.46
C ALA A 159 16.28 -4.76 -7.67
N PRO A 160 15.56 -5.87 -7.40
CA PRO A 160 14.16 -6.07 -7.80
C PRO A 160 13.13 -5.12 -7.15
N ARG A 161 13.54 -4.24 -6.23
CA ARG A 161 12.65 -3.39 -5.42
C ARG A 161 12.62 -1.91 -5.83
N ARG A 162 13.18 -1.54 -6.98
CA ARG A 162 13.37 -0.13 -7.40
C ARG A 162 12.28 0.31 -8.38
N GLN A 163 11.02 0.34 -7.92
CA GLN A 163 9.98 1.05 -8.66
C GLN A 163 9.80 2.43 -8.08
N CYS A 164 9.75 3.42 -8.97
CA CYS A 164 9.43 4.79 -8.64
C CYS A 164 7.95 5.04 -8.93
N CYS A 165 7.46 6.16 -8.43
CA CYS A 165 6.05 6.48 -8.59
C CYS A 165 5.80 7.97 -8.55
N ASP A 166 4.79 8.36 -9.31
CA ASP A 166 4.36 9.74 -9.47
C ASP A 166 2.93 9.89 -8.99
N ILE A 167 2.66 10.97 -8.27
CA ILE A 167 1.28 11.37 -7.94
C ILE A 167 0.75 12.12 -9.15
N LEU A 168 -0.28 11.56 -9.77
CA LEU A 168 -0.84 12.08 -11.00
C LEU A 168 -1.82 13.24 -10.70
N PRO A 169 -1.91 14.25 -11.59
CA PRO A 169 -2.88 15.31 -11.46
C PRO A 169 -4.30 14.73 -11.37
N THR A 170 -5.00 15.01 -10.28
CA THR A 170 -6.35 14.46 -10.07
C THR A 170 -7.32 15.07 -11.08
N SER A 171 -7.86 14.25 -11.98
CA SER A 171 -8.98 14.65 -12.83
C SER A 171 -10.26 14.79 -12.01
N SER A 172 -10.75 16.02 -11.82
CA SER A 172 -12.16 16.40 -11.67
C SER A 172 -13.04 15.83 -10.53
N HIS A 173 -12.58 14.91 -9.67
CA HIS A 173 -13.42 14.21 -8.69
C HIS A 173 -13.44 14.83 -7.27
N GLY A 174 -13.54 16.16 -7.17
CA GLY A 174 -13.74 16.87 -5.88
C GLY A 174 -12.69 16.55 -4.80
N GLY A 175 -11.47 16.15 -5.21
CA GLY A 175 -10.36 15.80 -4.31
C GLY A 175 -10.51 14.48 -3.53
N LYS A 176 -11.47 13.62 -3.88
CA LYS A 176 -11.72 12.33 -3.18
C LYS A 176 -10.99 11.13 -3.79
N VAL A 177 -10.42 11.28 -4.97
CA VAL A 177 -9.67 10.23 -5.67
C VAL A 177 -8.20 10.63 -5.70
N LEU A 178 -7.30 9.69 -5.41
CA LEU A 178 -5.86 9.87 -5.57
C LEU A 178 -5.39 8.95 -6.69
N GLU A 179 -4.70 9.51 -7.69
CA GLU A 179 -4.17 8.76 -8.82
C GLU A 179 -2.65 8.69 -8.72
N ILE A 180 -2.09 7.49 -8.90
CA ILE A 180 -0.65 7.22 -8.75
C ILE A 180 -0.20 6.40 -9.95
N GLY A 181 0.89 6.80 -10.59
CA GLY A 181 1.58 6.00 -11.59
C GLY A 181 2.77 5.28 -10.98
N ILE A 182 2.91 3.97 -11.20
CA ILE A 182 4.13 3.22 -10.90
C ILE A 182 4.91 3.03 -12.20
N ARG A 183 6.21 3.33 -12.15
CA ARG A 183 7.11 3.21 -13.30
C ARG A 183 8.52 2.80 -12.85
N GLU A 184 9.37 2.56 -13.82
CA GLU A 184 10.80 2.48 -13.58
C GLU A 184 11.34 3.81 -13.09
N CYS A 185 12.30 3.74 -12.18
CA CYS A 185 13.06 4.91 -11.75
C CYS A 185 13.94 5.42 -12.89
N LYS A 186 14.04 6.73 -13.02
CA LYS A 186 15.02 7.38 -13.90
C LYS A 186 16.42 7.17 -13.33
N GLU A 187 17.43 7.38 -14.16
CA GLU A 187 18.82 7.37 -13.70
C GLU A 187 18.99 8.38 -12.54
N ASP A 188 19.66 7.93 -11.48
CA ASP A 188 19.90 8.68 -10.24
C ASP A 188 18.66 9.21 -9.49
N GLU A 189 17.46 8.71 -9.83
CA GLU A 189 16.24 9.05 -9.09
C GLU A 189 16.20 8.33 -7.73
N PHE A 190 15.98 9.11 -6.67
CA PHE A 190 15.87 8.58 -5.31
C PHE A 190 14.43 8.19 -4.97
N ILE A 191 14.27 6.96 -4.44
CA ILE A 191 13.02 6.43 -3.88
C ILE A 191 12.80 6.84 -2.41
N TYR A 192 13.59 7.76 -1.88
CA TYR A 192 13.55 8.19 -0.48
C TYR A 192 13.68 9.70 -0.36
N ILE A 193 13.13 10.26 0.72
CA ILE A 193 13.35 11.66 1.10
C ILE A 193 14.71 11.77 1.80
N HIS A 194 15.50 12.77 1.42
CA HIS A 194 16.74 13.12 2.13
C HIS A 194 16.42 13.70 3.52
N PRO A 195 17.17 13.33 4.57
CA PRO A 195 17.03 13.94 5.90
C PRO A 195 17.19 15.47 5.89
#